data_AF-A0A3U4PHQ8-F1
#
_entry.id   AF-A0A3U4PHQ8-F1
#
_cell.length_a   1.000
_cell.length_b   1.000
_cell.length_c   1.000
_cell.angle_alpha   90.00
_cell.angle_beta   90.00
_cell.angle_gamma   90.00
#
_symmetry.space_group_name_H-M   'P 1'
#
loop_
_entity.id
_entity.type
_entity.pdbx_description
1 polymer ?
#
loop_
_entity_poly.entity_id
_entity_poly.type
_entity_poly.pdbx_seq_one_letter_code
_entity_poly.pdbx_strand_id
1 'polypeptide(L)'
;MTTVHSIADPCDPEVSPTNNRHLTVSYASRYPDYTRIPALTMKGQWLEAAGFATGTEVDVRVMNGCIVLTAQQPQPEESELMQSLRQACKLSARKQKQVQAFISVMAGSK
;
A
#
# COMPACT_ATOMS: atom_id res chain seq x y z
N MET A 1 14.16 -5.62 -43.14
CA MET A 1 13.44 -6.58 -42.28
C MET A 1 14.43 -7.06 -41.25
N THR A 2 14.34 -6.82 -39.94
CA THR A 2 13.28 -6.32 -39.07
C THR A 2 13.98 -5.59 -37.90
N THR A 3 13.61 -4.32 -37.67
CA THR A 3 14.03 -3.57 -36.48
C THR A 3 13.25 -4.12 -35.29
N VAL A 4 13.92 -4.82 -34.38
CA VAL A 4 13.30 -5.37 -33.17
C VAL A 4 13.12 -4.22 -32.18
N HIS A 5 11.92 -3.65 -32.12
CA HIS A 5 11.51 -2.73 -31.07
C HIS A 5 11.07 -3.56 -29.86
N SER A 6 12.02 -3.86 -28.96
CA SER A 6 11.69 -4.46 -27.66
C SER A 6 10.98 -3.42 -26.79
N ILE A 7 9.65 -3.52 -26.72
CA ILE A 7 8.78 -2.75 -25.80
C ILE A 7 8.76 -3.46 -24.44
N ALA A 8 9.94 -3.72 -23.89
CA ALA A 8 10.07 -3.97 -22.48
C ALA A 8 10.73 -2.71 -21.95
N ASP A 9 9.89 -1.76 -21.52
CA ASP A 9 10.32 -0.75 -20.58
C ASP A 9 10.98 -1.54 -19.43
N PRO A 10 12.31 -1.46 -19.22
CA PRO A 10 12.90 -2.15 -18.09
C PRO A 10 12.23 -1.52 -16.89
N CYS A 11 11.38 -2.29 -16.19
CA CYS A 11 10.83 -1.86 -14.93
C CYS A 11 12.01 -1.41 -14.09
N ASP A 12 12.21 -0.10 -13.97
CA ASP A 12 13.19 0.45 -13.07
C ASP A 12 12.91 -0.22 -11.73
N PRO A 13 13.88 -0.92 -11.13
CA PRO A 13 13.65 -1.49 -9.83
C PRO A 13 13.26 -0.33 -8.91
N GLU A 14 12.02 -0.33 -8.45
CA GLU A 14 11.45 0.68 -7.54
C GLU A 14 12.32 0.85 -6.27
N VAL A 15 13.20 -0.11 -6.03
CA VAL A 15 14.31 -0.07 -5.08
C VAL A 15 15.59 0.41 -5.77
N SER A 16 15.85 1.72 -5.74
CA SER A 16 17.17 2.23 -6.09
C SER A 16 18.23 1.67 -5.13
N PRO A 17 19.43 1.27 -5.60
CA PRO A 17 20.48 0.72 -4.74
C PRO A 17 20.93 1.70 -3.63
N THR A 18 20.67 3.00 -3.83
CA THR A 18 20.88 4.07 -2.84
C THR A 18 19.99 3.93 -1.59
N ASN A 19 18.87 3.21 -1.66
CA ASN A 19 17.95 3.03 -0.53
C ASN A 19 18.19 1.73 0.25
N ASN A 20 19.17 0.90 -0.15
CA ASN A 20 19.50 -0.32 0.59
C ASN A 20 20.16 0.03 1.93
N ARG A 21 19.51 -0.41 3.03
CA ARG A 21 20.03 -0.26 4.39
C ARG A 21 20.54 -1.60 4.89
N HIS A 22 21.80 -1.66 5.31
CA HIS A 22 22.39 -2.85 5.92
C HIS A 22 22.09 -2.86 7.42
N LEU A 23 21.51 -3.94 7.92
CA LEU A 23 21.15 -4.12 9.32
C LEU A 23 21.69 -5.45 9.81
N THR A 24 22.12 -5.47 11.07
CA THR A 24 22.55 -6.69 11.74
C THR A 24 21.47 -7.14 12.71
N VAL A 25 21.16 -8.43 12.69
CA VAL A 25 20.24 -9.03 13.67
C VAL A 25 20.85 -8.88 15.06
N SER A 26 20.12 -8.21 15.94
CA SER A 26 20.48 -8.02 17.34
C SER A 26 19.71 -9.01 18.22
N TYR A 27 19.68 -8.76 19.53
CA TYR A 27 18.88 -9.54 20.46
C TYR A 27 18.01 -8.62 21.33
N ALA A 28 16.87 -9.14 21.76
CA ALA A 28 16.06 -8.59 22.84
C ALA A 28 16.02 -9.61 23.97
N SER A 29 16.13 -9.14 25.22
CA SER A 29 15.95 -9.97 26.42
C SER A 29 14.64 -9.63 27.09
N ARG A 30 13.88 -10.63 27.51
CA ARG A 30 12.69 -10.45 28.36
C ARG A 30 13.01 -10.80 29.81
N TYR A 31 12.45 -10.04 30.75
CA TYR A 31 12.50 -10.35 32.18
C TYR A 31 11.33 -11.30 32.51
N PRO A 32 11.49 -12.30 33.41
CA PRO A 32 12.59 -12.56 34.34
C PRO A 32 13.65 -13.58 33.89
N ASP A 33 13.41 -14.26 32.78
CA ASP A 33 14.22 -15.38 32.29
C ASP A 33 15.49 -14.93 31.54
N TYR A 34 15.59 -13.65 31.17
CA TYR A 34 16.73 -13.02 30.47
C TYR A 34 17.15 -13.77 29.20
N THR A 35 16.23 -14.54 28.61
CA THR A 35 16.49 -15.30 27.40
C THR A 35 16.72 -14.35 26.23
N ARG A 36 17.77 -14.59 25.44
CA ARG A 36 18.08 -13.77 24.27
C ARG A 36 17.28 -14.26 23.08
N ILE A 37 16.39 -13.41 22.59
CA ILE A 37 15.57 -13.66 21.41
C ILE A 37 16.12 -12.80 20.26
N PRO A 38 16.30 -13.34 19.05
CA PRO A 38 16.76 -12.55 17.92
C PRO A 38 15.78 -11.41 17.61
N ALA A 39 16.32 -10.23 17.34
CA ALA A 39 15.55 -9.03 17.09
C ALA A 39 16.13 -8.26 15.90
N LEU A 40 15.25 -7.73 15.05
CA LEU A 40 15.63 -6.78 14.02
C LEU A 40 15.14 -5.39 14.44
N THR A 41 16.04 -4.43 14.57
CA THR A 41 15.70 -3.06 14.98
C THR A 41 15.98 -2.10 13.83
N MET A 42 14.93 -1.49 13.29
CA MET A 42 15.02 -0.46 12.26
C MET A 42 14.75 0.91 12.89
N LYS A 43 15.59 1.90 12.60
CA LYS A 43 15.44 3.27 13.11
C LYS A 43 15.77 4.28 12.01
N GLY A 44 15.08 5.41 12.04
CA GLY A 44 15.35 6.58 11.19
C GLY A 44 14.12 7.15 10.53
N GLN A 45 14.18 8.43 10.16
CA GLN A 45 13.11 9.16 9.48
C GLN A 45 12.70 8.53 8.13
N TRP A 46 13.59 7.73 7.52
CA TRP A 46 13.31 7.00 6.29
C TRP A 46 12.15 5.99 6.43
N LEU A 47 11.87 5.50 7.65
CA LEU A 47 10.72 4.63 7.90
C LEU A 47 9.40 5.37 7.63
N GLU A 48 9.29 6.61 8.10
CA GLU A 48 8.11 7.44 7.88
C GLU A 48 7.94 7.78 6.39
N ALA A 49 9.03 8.12 5.70
CA ALA A 49 9.02 8.33 4.25
C ALA A 49 8.62 7.06 3.45
N ALA A 50 8.86 5.87 4.02
CA ALA A 50 8.44 4.59 3.46
C ALA A 50 7.03 4.16 3.91
N GLY A 51 6.29 5.01 4.63
CA GLY A 51 4.92 4.74 5.09
C GLY A 51 4.81 4.02 6.44
N PHE A 52 5.91 3.79 7.15
CA PHE A 52 5.93 3.16 8.49
C PHE A 52 5.96 4.24 9.59
N ALA A 53 4.96 5.11 9.59
CA ALA A 53 4.80 6.13 10.62
C ALA A 53 4.43 5.50 11.98
N THR A 54 4.53 6.30 13.06
CA THR A 54 4.13 5.83 14.39
C THR A 54 2.64 5.51 14.42
N GLY A 55 2.29 4.30 14.83
CA GLY A 55 0.89 3.84 14.90
C GLY A 55 0.35 3.21 13.62
N THR A 56 1.15 3.13 12.54
CA THR A 56 0.76 2.41 11.33
C THR A 56 0.74 0.90 11.59
N GLU A 57 -0.35 0.24 11.22
CA GLU A 57 -0.43 -1.23 11.23
C GLU A 57 0.47 -1.83 10.14
N VAL A 58 1.12 -2.95 10.44
CA VAL A 58 2.09 -3.57 9.53
C VAL A 58 1.80 -5.05 9.39
N ASP A 59 1.69 -5.50 8.14
CA ASP A 59 1.63 -6.90 7.79
C ASP A 59 3.03 -7.48 7.63
N VAL A 60 3.27 -8.62 8.28
CA VAL A 60 4.55 -9.32 8.25
C VAL A 60 4.37 -10.68 7.58
N ARG A 61 5.05 -10.89 6.46
CA ARG A 61 5.12 -12.19 5.77
C ARG A 61 6.52 -12.78 5.92
N VAL A 62 6.59 -14.00 6.44
CA VAL A 62 7.86 -14.70 6.69
C VAL A 62 8.01 -15.85 5.71
N MET A 63 9.16 -15.87 5.04
CA MET A 63 9.59 -16.90 4.09
C MET A 63 11.00 -17.37 4.48
N ASN A 64 11.45 -18.50 3.93
CA ASN A 64 12.80 -18.98 4.21
C ASN A 64 13.84 -17.95 3.71
N GLY A 65 14.61 -17.36 4.63
CA GLY A 65 15.62 -16.34 4.31
C GLY A 65 15.08 -14.95 3.94
N CYS A 66 13.77 -14.70 4.01
CA CYS A 66 13.18 -13.43 3.60
C CYS A 66 12.00 -13.01 4.50
N ILE A 67 11.96 -11.74 4.87
CA ILE A 67 10.83 -11.13 5.59
C ILE A 67 10.34 -9.96 4.74
N VAL A 68 9.05 -9.95 4.43
CA VAL A 68 8.39 -8.84 3.74
C VAL A 68 7.52 -8.10 4.75
N LEU A 69 7.79 -6.80 4.91
CA LEU A 69 7.02 -5.88 5.74
C LEU A 69 6.20 -4.98 4.82
N THR A 70 4.91 -4.84 5.10
CA THR A 70 4.03 -3.97 4.33
C THR A 70 3.23 -3.12 5.31
N ALA A 71 3.39 -1.79 5.22
CA ALA A 71 2.57 -0.87 5.97
C ALA A 71 1.13 -0.92 5.42
N GLN A 72 0.16 -1.16 6.30
CA GLN A 72 -1.23 -0.98 5.95
C GLN A 72 -1.47 0.53 5.83
N GLN A 73 -1.65 1.00 4.61
CA GLN A 73 -2.22 2.32 4.43
C GLN A 73 -3.60 2.31 5.08
N PRO A 74 -3.97 3.34 5.86
CA PRO A 74 -5.34 3.48 6.29
C PRO A 74 -6.19 3.38 5.03
N GLN A 75 -7.02 2.34 4.97
CA GLN A 75 -7.94 2.14 3.87
C GLN A 75 -8.63 3.50 3.72
N PRO A 76 -8.53 4.19 2.56
CA PRO A 76 -9.14 5.50 2.42
C PRO A 76 -10.59 5.27 2.79
N GLU A 77 -10.97 5.82 3.95
CA GLU A 77 -12.30 5.74 4.50
C GLU A 77 -13.21 6.04 3.33
N GLU A 78 -13.91 5.02 2.84
CA GLU A 78 -14.53 5.12 1.53
C GLU A 78 -15.45 6.31 1.61
N SER A 79 -15.06 7.39 0.93
CA SER A 79 -15.78 8.66 1.01
C SER A 79 -17.26 8.33 0.81
N GLU A 80 -18.15 8.97 1.55
CA GLU A 80 -19.59 8.72 1.44
C GLU A 80 -20.05 8.72 -0.04
N LEU A 81 -19.36 9.50 -0.89
CA LEU A 81 -19.47 9.50 -2.34
C LEU A 81 -19.15 8.15 -3.01
N MET A 82 -18.02 7.53 -2.68
CA MET A 82 -17.61 6.21 -3.18
C MET A 82 -18.59 5.11 -2.75
N GLN A 83 -19.07 5.17 -1.50
CA GLN A 83 -20.10 4.24 -1.02
C GLN A 83 -21.41 4.43 -1.79
N SER A 84 -21.83 5.68 -1.99
CA SER A 84 -23.03 6.03 -2.76
C SER A 84 -22.92 5.58 -4.22
N LEU A 85 -21.76 5.75 -4.85
CA LEU A 85 -21.50 5.27 -6.22
C LEU A 85 -21.60 3.74 -6.30
N ARG A 86 -21.03 3.00 -5.35
CA ARG A 86 -21.17 1.54 -5.29
C ARG A 86 -22.61 1.10 -5.11
N GLN A 87 -23.40 1.80 -4.30
CA GLN A 87 -24.82 1.54 -4.16
C GLN A 87 -25.56 1.80 -5.48
N ALA A 88 -25.24 2.88 -6.20
CA ALA A 88 -25.82 3.18 -7.51
C ALA A 88 -25.47 2.09 -8.55
N CYS A 89 -24.25 1.55 -8.52
CA CYS A 89 -23.82 0.44 -9.38
C CYS A 89 -24.61 -0.86 -9.14
N LYS A 90 -25.17 -1.08 -7.94
CA LYS A 90 -26.02 -2.25 -7.64
C LYS A 90 -27.44 -2.14 -8.20
N LEU A 91 -27.83 -0.97 -8.72
CA LEU A 91 -29.17 -0.75 -9.29
C LEU A 91 -29.29 -1.34 -10.69
N SER A 92 -30.53 -1.50 -11.19
CA SER A 92 -30.77 -1.91 -12.57
C SER A 92 -30.34 -0.82 -13.57
N ALA A 93 -30.04 -1.22 -14.81
CA ALA A 93 -29.60 -0.29 -15.86
C ALA A 93 -30.52 0.92 -16.07
N ARG A 94 -31.85 0.74 -15.91
CA ARG A 94 -32.82 1.85 -15.99
C ARG A 94 -32.64 2.86 -14.86
N LYS A 95 -32.44 2.38 -13.64
CA LYS A 95 -32.22 3.24 -12.46
C LYS A 95 -30.87 3.92 -12.50
N GLN A 96 -29.82 3.22 -12.97
CA GLN A 96 -28.50 3.82 -13.19
C GLN A 96 -28.57 5.01 -14.18
N LYS A 97 -29.29 4.86 -15.30
CA LYS A 97 -29.51 5.97 -16.26
C LYS A 97 -30.23 7.16 -15.64
N GLN A 98 -31.21 6.93 -14.78
CA GLN A 98 -31.91 8.02 -14.08
C GLN A 98 -31.00 8.77 -13.11
N VAL A 99 -30.17 8.04 -12.35
CA VAL A 99 -29.17 8.64 -11.45
C VAL A 99 -28.15 9.45 -12.24
N GLN A 100 -27.64 8.93 -13.35
CA GLN A 100 -26.66 9.64 -14.19
C GLN A 100 -27.26 10.92 -14.80
N ALA A 101 -28.50 10.86 -15.29
CA ALA A 101 -29.20 12.03 -15.82
C ALA A 101 -29.37 13.12 -14.74
N PHE A 102 -29.74 12.73 -13.52
CA PHE A 102 -29.88 13.65 -12.40
C PHE A 102 -28.56 14.32 -12.02
N ILE A 103 -27.48 13.54 -11.92
CA ILE A 103 -26.14 14.07 -11.66
C ILE A 103 -25.75 15.08 -12.74
N SER A 104 -26.03 14.80 -14.01
CA SER A 104 -25.71 15.70 -15.12
C SER A 104 -26.45 17.05 -15.01
N VAL A 105 -27.71 17.04 -14.56
CA VAL A 105 -28.48 18.27 -14.31
C VAL A 105 -27.88 19.07 -13.16
N MET A 106 -27.53 18.40 -12.06
CA MET A 106 -26.97 19.04 -10.85
C MET A 106 -25.54 19.53 -11.03
N ALA A 107 -24.74 18.86 -11.85
CA ALA A 107 -23.37 19.26 -12.18
C ALA A 107 -23.30 20.56 -13.00
N GLY A 108 -24.46 21.16 -13.32
CA GLY A 108 -24.53 22.34 -14.18
C GLY A 108 -24.04 21.95 -15.57
N SER A 109 -24.82 21.17 -16.29
CA SER A 109 -24.53 20.98 -17.71
C SER A 109 -24.60 22.34 -18.41
N LYS A 110 -23.46 22.68 -19.02
CA LYS A 110 -23.19 23.78 -19.95
C LYS A 110 -24.30 24.02 -20.96
#